data_AF-A0AAU9NYE8-F1
#
_entry.id   AF-A0AAU9NYE8-F1
#
_cell.length_a   1.000
_cell.length_b   1.000
_cell.length_c   1.000
_cell.angle_alpha   90.00
_cell.angle_beta   90.00
_cell.angle_gamma   90.00
#
_symmetry.space_group_name_H-M   'P 1'
#
loop_
_entity.id
_entity.type
_entity.pdbx_description
1 polymer ?
#
loop_
_entity_poly.entity_id
_entity_poly.type
_entity_poly.pdbx_seq_one_letter_code
_entity_poly.pdbx_strand_id
1 'polypeptide(L)'
;MAATLKANNTYIFPDDISSSDFKSDFVWGSATSAYQIEGAAFEGGRQPSIWDAFCLKNPGAIDNGENGNKAINAYYKTKEDVQMMKKMGLKAYRFSISWSRILPGGKASMGINQEGVDYYNNLINELIGNGITPYATLFHWDLPNALEEDYMGFLSELVVVDFVDYAEFCFWEFGDRVKHWITLNEPYTFAAMGYAYGTMAPGRGGGDTETQQAILASGNNLGTRNRARTFDNKGVGNPATEPYTVAHNLLLSHAHAVRLYRDRFKESQGGVIGITLNTEFFEPLDPTSQDDKDAANRGIDFIFGWFMQPIFNGKYPQSMIDNVTDGRLPEFTEKQIELLTGSFDFLGLNYYTAQYATTAAQLMSSPT
;
A
#
# COMPACT_ATOMS: atom_id res chain seq x y z
N MET A 1 9.36 26.17 -9.64
CA MET A 1 10.70 25.69 -9.25
C MET A 1 11.12 24.61 -10.22
N ALA A 2 12.01 24.92 -11.15
CA ALA A 2 12.61 23.93 -12.04
C ALA A 2 14.11 23.95 -11.78
N ALA A 3 14.73 22.78 -11.67
CA ALA A 3 16.18 22.70 -11.68
C ALA A 3 16.68 23.28 -13.02
N THR A 4 17.57 24.26 -12.96
CA THR A 4 18.11 24.88 -14.17
C THR A 4 19.24 24.01 -14.69
N LEU A 5 19.04 23.40 -15.87
CA LEU A 5 20.09 22.65 -16.54
C LEU A 5 21.17 23.63 -17.03
N LYS A 6 22.39 23.57 -16.47
CA LYS A 6 23.54 24.25 -17.08
C LYS A 6 24.07 23.43 -18.25
N ALA A 7 24.84 24.08 -19.13
CA ALA A 7 25.50 23.48 -20.30
C ALA A 7 26.40 22.26 -20.01
N ASN A 8 26.68 21.97 -18.72
CA ASN A 8 27.52 20.86 -18.26
C ASN A 8 26.72 19.76 -17.52
N ASN A 9 25.41 19.63 -17.76
CA ASN A 9 24.52 18.64 -17.10
C ASN A 9 24.54 18.67 -15.56
N THR A 10 24.89 19.80 -14.94
CA THR A 10 24.86 19.96 -13.49
C THR A 10 23.55 20.63 -13.08
N TYR A 11 22.71 19.90 -12.33
CA TYR A 11 21.51 20.44 -11.71
C TYR A 11 21.90 21.23 -10.46
N ILE A 12 21.49 22.49 -10.38
CA ILE A 12 21.56 23.27 -9.13
C ILE A 12 20.18 23.19 -8.49
N PHE A 13 20.12 22.55 -7.33
CA PHE A 13 18.95 22.60 -6.47
C PHE A 13 19.11 23.81 -5.55
N PRO A 14 18.07 24.66 -5.39
CA PRO A 14 18.09 25.70 -4.39
C PRO A 14 18.16 25.05 -2.99
N ASP A 15 19.19 25.39 -2.22
CA ASP A 15 19.36 24.94 -0.82
C ASP A 15 18.36 25.65 0.14
N ASP A 16 17.58 26.59 -0.37
CA ASP A 16 16.71 27.52 0.36
C ASP A 16 15.22 27.29 0.10
N ILE A 17 14.81 26.05 -0.21
CA ILE A 17 13.39 25.74 -0.39
C ILE A 17 12.57 26.05 0.88
N SER A 18 11.43 26.72 0.68
CA SER A 18 10.58 27.23 1.74
C SER A 18 9.09 27.03 1.40
N SER A 19 8.22 27.19 2.39
CA SER A 19 6.77 27.12 2.15
C SER A 19 6.25 28.22 1.21
N SER A 20 6.95 29.36 1.09
CA SER A 20 6.58 30.44 0.16
C SER A 20 6.82 30.11 -1.31
N ASP A 21 7.58 29.05 -1.61
CA ASP A 21 7.82 28.63 -2.99
C ASP A 21 6.65 27.79 -3.56
N PHE A 22 5.70 27.42 -2.70
CA PHE A 22 4.52 26.65 -3.04
C PHE A 22 3.28 27.54 -3.03
N LYS A 23 2.23 27.11 -3.73
CA LYS A 23 0.93 27.78 -3.66
C LYS A 23 0.39 27.75 -2.23
N SER A 24 -0.43 28.73 -1.88
CA SER A 24 -1.01 28.86 -0.54
C SER A 24 -1.90 27.69 -0.11
N ASP A 25 -2.40 26.91 -1.08
CA ASP A 25 -3.22 25.71 -0.88
C ASP A 25 -2.38 24.41 -0.86
N PHE A 26 -1.05 24.50 -0.95
CA PHE A 26 -0.18 23.33 -0.80
C PHE A 26 -0.16 22.84 0.65
N VAL A 27 -0.28 21.53 0.83
CA VAL A 27 -0.42 20.91 2.14
C VAL A 27 0.83 20.12 2.49
N TRP A 28 1.51 20.53 3.56
CA TRP A 28 2.58 19.76 4.18
C TRP A 28 2.02 18.87 5.29
N GLY A 29 2.40 17.59 5.28
CA GLY A 29 1.94 16.61 6.27
C GLY A 29 2.96 15.51 6.50
N SER A 30 2.58 14.56 7.35
CA SER A 30 3.31 13.31 7.59
C SER A 30 2.36 12.12 7.45
N ALA A 31 2.93 10.90 7.36
CA ALA A 31 2.17 9.68 7.17
C ALA A 31 2.63 8.55 8.10
N THR A 32 1.70 7.70 8.54
CA THR A 32 1.94 6.45 9.27
C THR A 32 0.94 5.37 8.83
N SER A 33 1.16 4.12 9.28
CA SER A 33 0.18 3.04 9.17
C SER A 33 -0.05 2.35 10.52
N ALA A 34 -1.24 1.81 10.70
CA ALA A 34 -1.73 1.28 11.96
C ALA A 34 -0.79 0.26 12.61
N TYR A 35 -0.46 -0.84 11.91
CA TYR A 35 0.39 -1.90 12.47
C TYR A 35 1.80 -1.42 12.82
N GLN A 36 2.32 -0.40 12.11
CA GLN A 36 3.66 0.14 12.33
C GLN A 36 3.75 0.99 13.60
N ILE A 37 2.66 1.61 14.07
CA ILE A 37 2.72 2.58 15.17
C ILE A 37 1.82 2.28 16.36
N GLU A 38 0.66 1.66 16.16
CA GLU A 38 -0.39 1.62 17.19
C GLU A 38 0.03 0.78 18.39
N GLY A 39 0.48 -0.45 18.15
CA GLY A 39 0.59 -1.44 19.22
C GLY A 39 -0.79 -1.89 19.71
N ALA A 40 -0.87 -2.25 20.99
CA ALA A 40 -2.10 -2.71 21.63
C ALA A 40 -2.78 -3.81 20.79
N ALA A 41 -1.97 -4.75 20.28
CA ALA A 41 -2.38 -5.69 19.24
C ALA A 41 -3.48 -6.67 19.69
N PHE A 42 -3.54 -6.97 20.99
CA PHE A 42 -4.50 -7.88 21.61
C PHE A 42 -5.32 -7.19 22.71
N GLU A 43 -5.49 -5.89 22.59
CA GLU A 43 -6.16 -5.04 23.57
C GLU A 43 -7.34 -4.33 22.92
N GLY A 44 -8.29 -3.89 23.76
CA GLY A 44 -9.45 -3.12 23.32
C GLY A 44 -10.29 -3.80 22.24
N GLY A 45 -10.43 -5.12 22.30
CA GLY A 45 -11.25 -5.91 21.36
C GLY A 45 -10.63 -6.18 19.99
N ARG A 46 -9.45 -5.63 19.67
CA ARG A 46 -8.74 -5.94 18.42
C ARG A 46 -8.41 -7.44 18.32
N GLN A 47 -8.57 -8.00 17.14
CA GLN A 47 -8.11 -9.34 16.80
C GLN A 47 -6.90 -9.29 15.84
N PRO A 48 -6.17 -10.41 15.65
CA PRO A 48 -4.97 -10.43 14.82
C PRO A 48 -5.25 -10.03 13.36
N SER A 49 -4.34 -9.24 12.79
CA SER A 49 -4.15 -9.14 11.35
C SER A 49 -3.17 -10.22 10.85
N ILE A 50 -3.04 -10.38 9.53
CA ILE A 50 -2.05 -11.27 8.93
C ILE A 50 -0.61 -10.93 9.35
N TRP A 51 -0.32 -9.67 9.69
CA TRP A 51 1.01 -9.29 10.17
C TRP A 51 1.28 -9.77 11.59
N ASP A 52 0.28 -9.72 12.48
CA ASP A 52 0.39 -10.30 13.83
C ASP A 52 0.67 -11.80 13.72
N ALA A 53 -0.13 -12.50 12.89
CA ALA A 53 0.03 -13.94 12.67
C ALA A 53 1.38 -14.28 12.04
N PHE A 54 1.81 -13.52 11.03
CA PHE A 54 3.08 -13.73 10.33
C PHE A 54 4.28 -13.54 11.27
N CYS A 55 4.35 -12.44 12.02
CA CYS A 55 5.46 -12.18 12.94
C CYS A 55 5.53 -13.22 14.07
N LEU A 56 4.38 -13.67 14.59
CA LEU A 56 4.32 -14.68 15.65
C LEU A 56 4.68 -16.09 15.16
N LYS A 57 4.22 -16.48 13.96
CA LYS A 57 4.52 -17.79 13.37
C LYS A 57 5.95 -17.86 12.84
N ASN A 58 6.45 -16.75 12.30
CA ASN A 58 7.75 -16.66 11.62
C ASN A 58 8.62 -15.55 12.23
N PRO A 59 9.01 -15.62 13.51
CA PRO A 59 9.87 -14.58 14.11
C PRO A 59 11.23 -14.48 13.40
N GLY A 60 11.69 -15.58 12.78
CA GLY A 60 12.89 -15.58 11.94
C GLY A 60 12.77 -14.79 10.64
N ALA A 61 11.57 -14.36 10.24
CA ALA A 61 11.36 -13.49 9.08
C ALA A 61 11.68 -12.02 9.37
N ILE A 62 11.63 -11.62 10.65
CA ILE A 62 11.77 -10.22 11.10
C ILE A 62 13.12 -10.03 11.77
N ASP A 63 13.74 -8.86 11.59
CA ASP A 63 14.98 -8.56 12.29
C ASP A 63 14.77 -8.64 13.81
N ASN A 64 15.69 -9.33 14.49
CA ASN A 64 15.64 -9.62 15.92
C ASN A 64 14.33 -10.26 16.44
N GLY A 65 13.48 -10.81 15.55
CA GLY A 65 12.18 -11.37 15.93
C GLY A 65 11.19 -10.34 16.47
N GLU A 66 11.37 -9.06 16.11
CA GLU A 66 10.47 -7.98 16.52
C GLU A 66 9.07 -8.13 15.89
N ASN A 67 8.10 -7.41 16.44
CA ASN A 67 6.71 -7.42 15.98
C ASN A 67 5.97 -6.14 16.37
N GLY A 68 4.76 -5.97 15.82
CA GLY A 68 3.90 -4.81 16.04
C GLY A 68 3.09 -4.84 17.34
N ASN A 69 3.31 -5.81 18.26
CA ASN A 69 2.44 -5.97 19.44
C ASN A 69 2.36 -4.69 20.29
N LYS A 70 3.51 -4.01 20.43
CA LYS A 70 3.63 -2.71 21.10
C LYS A 70 3.93 -1.58 20.11
N ALA A 71 4.68 -1.84 19.04
CA ALA A 71 5.18 -0.81 18.12
C ALA A 71 5.79 0.38 18.89
N ILE A 72 5.42 1.63 18.53
CA ILE A 72 5.77 2.83 19.31
C ILE A 72 4.68 3.25 20.31
N ASN A 73 3.66 2.41 20.46
CA ASN A 73 2.56 2.52 21.43
C ASN A 73 1.66 3.73 21.18
N ALA A 74 1.39 4.07 19.91
CA ALA A 74 0.57 5.21 19.52
C ALA A 74 -0.92 5.06 19.92
N TYR A 75 -1.40 3.83 20.16
CA TYR A 75 -2.75 3.59 20.67
C TYR A 75 -3.04 4.37 21.96
N TYR A 76 -2.02 4.56 22.80
CA TYR A 76 -2.11 5.25 24.08
C TYR A 76 -1.58 6.69 24.06
N LYS A 77 -1.10 7.18 22.90
CA LYS A 77 -0.35 8.44 22.78
C LYS A 77 -0.95 9.42 21.77
N THR A 78 -2.23 9.24 21.42
CA THR A 78 -2.93 10.08 20.44
C THR A 78 -2.72 11.56 20.68
N LYS A 79 -2.84 12.02 21.93
CA LYS A 79 -2.69 13.45 22.25
C LYS A 79 -1.24 13.91 22.07
N GLU A 80 -0.29 13.16 22.59
CA GLU A 80 1.13 13.46 22.50
C GLU A 80 1.60 13.56 21.04
N ASP A 81 1.21 12.59 20.22
CA ASP A 81 1.57 12.53 18.80
C ASP A 81 0.97 13.73 18.04
N VAL A 82 -0.32 14.04 18.26
CA VAL A 82 -0.97 15.19 17.61
C VAL A 82 -0.37 16.53 18.07
N GLN A 83 -0.04 16.69 19.35
CA GLN A 83 0.63 17.90 19.82
C GLN A 83 2.03 18.07 19.21
N MET A 84 2.76 16.97 18.97
CA MET A 84 4.04 17.01 18.27
C MET A 84 3.86 17.42 16.80
N MET A 85 2.88 16.87 16.09
CA MET A 85 2.55 17.27 14.72
C MET A 85 2.19 18.76 14.62
N LYS A 86 1.39 19.26 15.56
CA LYS A 86 1.04 20.68 15.66
C LYS A 86 2.26 21.56 15.89
N LYS A 87 3.16 21.16 16.79
CA LYS A 87 4.42 21.87 17.06
C LYS A 87 5.33 21.92 15.83
N MET A 88 5.34 20.87 15.00
CA MET A 88 6.04 20.83 13.72
C MET A 88 5.38 21.70 12.63
N GLY A 89 4.15 22.19 12.86
CA GLY A 89 3.41 23.02 11.91
C GLY A 89 2.72 22.24 10.79
N LEU A 90 2.55 20.91 10.95
CA LEU A 90 1.88 20.07 9.95
C LEU A 90 0.42 20.50 9.75
N LYS A 91 -0.06 20.41 8.50
CA LYS A 91 -1.43 20.77 8.10
C LYS A 91 -2.30 19.57 7.78
N ALA A 92 -1.68 18.44 7.47
CA ALA A 92 -2.36 17.17 7.28
C ALA A 92 -1.61 16.04 7.99
N TYR A 93 -2.38 15.02 8.36
CA TYR A 93 -1.84 13.77 8.84
C TYR A 93 -2.52 12.61 8.11
N ARG A 94 -1.72 11.80 7.44
CA ARG A 94 -2.17 10.59 6.78
C ARG A 94 -1.94 9.40 7.70
N PHE A 95 -3.01 8.69 8.04
CA PHE A 95 -2.93 7.46 8.85
C PHE A 95 -3.72 6.35 8.16
N SER A 96 -3.56 5.11 8.60
CA SER A 96 -4.46 4.02 8.22
C SER A 96 -5.35 3.59 9.38
N ILE A 97 -6.55 3.12 9.06
CA ILE A 97 -7.47 2.52 10.03
C ILE A 97 -7.20 1.02 10.02
N SER A 98 -7.05 0.41 11.20
CA SER A 98 -6.85 -1.02 11.29
C SER A 98 -8.15 -1.77 11.13
N TRP A 99 -8.29 -2.51 10.03
CA TRP A 99 -9.49 -3.29 9.73
C TRP A 99 -9.80 -4.27 10.87
N SER A 100 -8.80 -5.04 11.32
CA SER A 100 -8.93 -5.99 12.43
C SER A 100 -9.21 -5.35 13.81
N ARG A 101 -9.01 -4.04 13.95
CA ARG A 101 -9.40 -3.28 15.15
C ARG A 101 -10.87 -2.86 15.09
N ILE A 102 -11.37 -2.47 13.93
CA ILE A 102 -12.78 -2.07 13.74
C ILE A 102 -13.70 -3.29 13.66
N LEU A 103 -13.35 -4.26 12.81
CA LEU A 103 -14.08 -5.49 12.56
C LEU A 103 -13.17 -6.67 12.92
N PRO A 104 -13.19 -7.16 14.17
CA PRO A 104 -12.21 -8.16 14.60
C PRO A 104 -12.37 -9.52 13.89
N GLY A 105 -13.58 -9.90 13.49
CA GLY A 105 -13.83 -11.05 12.61
C GLY A 105 -13.64 -10.75 11.11
N GLY A 106 -13.26 -9.52 10.76
CA GLY A 106 -13.14 -9.01 9.40
C GLY A 106 -14.45 -8.62 8.71
N LYS A 107 -15.58 -9.21 9.10
CA LYS A 107 -16.90 -8.92 8.53
C LYS A 107 -17.75 -8.10 9.49
N ALA A 108 -18.51 -7.12 8.99
CA ALA A 108 -19.41 -6.32 9.83
C ALA A 108 -20.47 -7.19 10.54
N SER A 109 -20.91 -8.26 9.87
CA SER A 109 -21.82 -9.27 10.41
C SER A 109 -21.26 -10.08 11.59
N MET A 110 -19.93 -10.08 11.79
CA MET A 110 -19.25 -10.77 12.88
C MET A 110 -19.00 -9.88 14.10
N GLY A 111 -19.56 -8.67 14.10
CA GLY A 111 -19.49 -7.73 15.21
C GLY A 111 -18.51 -6.58 14.96
N ILE A 112 -18.90 -5.43 15.49
CA ILE A 112 -18.11 -4.19 15.46
C ILE A 112 -17.49 -4.02 16.84
N ASN A 113 -16.21 -3.66 16.86
CA ASN A 113 -15.51 -3.35 18.09
C ASN A 113 -15.60 -1.84 18.38
N GLN A 114 -16.53 -1.46 19.26
CA GLN A 114 -16.77 -0.06 19.59
C GLN A 114 -15.54 0.65 20.20
N GLU A 115 -14.71 -0.04 20.98
CA GLU A 115 -13.50 0.58 21.54
C GLU A 115 -12.49 0.96 20.44
N GLY A 116 -12.39 0.11 19.41
CA GLY A 116 -11.63 0.41 18.20
C GLY A 116 -12.18 1.62 17.44
N VAL A 117 -13.50 1.71 17.31
CA VAL A 117 -14.20 2.86 16.71
C VAL A 117 -13.93 4.15 17.50
N ASP A 118 -14.04 4.08 18.83
CA ASP A 118 -13.81 5.21 19.73
C ASP A 118 -12.36 5.70 19.66
N TYR A 119 -11.38 4.80 19.50
CA TYR A 119 -9.98 5.17 19.27
C TYR A 119 -9.81 6.06 18.04
N TYR A 120 -10.34 5.66 16.88
CA TYR A 120 -10.21 6.46 15.66
C TYR A 120 -11.05 7.75 15.73
N ASN A 121 -12.24 7.72 16.33
CA ASN A 121 -13.01 8.93 16.60
C ASN A 121 -12.21 9.93 17.44
N ASN A 122 -11.53 9.47 18.49
CA ASN A 122 -10.68 10.31 19.34
C ASN A 122 -9.48 10.87 18.57
N LEU A 123 -8.80 10.06 17.74
CA LEU A 123 -7.71 10.53 16.88
C LEU A 123 -8.18 11.61 15.90
N ILE A 124 -9.29 11.35 15.18
CA ILE A 124 -9.86 12.27 14.20
C ILE A 124 -10.26 13.60 14.87
N ASN A 125 -10.92 13.53 16.03
CA ASN A 125 -11.33 14.72 16.78
C ASN A 125 -10.12 15.51 17.30
N GLU A 126 -9.09 14.83 17.79
CA GLU A 126 -7.85 15.49 18.28
C GLU A 126 -7.10 16.17 17.13
N LEU A 127 -7.00 15.53 15.94
CA LEU A 127 -6.41 16.13 14.75
C LEU A 127 -7.15 17.41 14.33
N ILE A 128 -8.47 17.33 14.18
CA ILE A 128 -9.31 18.46 13.77
C ILE A 128 -9.27 19.58 14.80
N GLY A 129 -9.36 19.26 16.09
CA GLY A 129 -9.26 20.23 17.19
C GLY A 129 -7.92 20.97 17.23
N ASN A 130 -6.88 20.43 16.60
CA ASN A 130 -5.57 21.06 16.48
C ASN A 130 -5.28 21.61 15.07
N GLY A 131 -6.29 21.68 14.19
CA GLY A 131 -6.17 22.25 12.85
C GLY A 131 -5.36 21.39 11.87
N ILE A 132 -5.33 20.07 12.09
CA ILE A 132 -4.65 19.10 11.23
C ILE A 132 -5.71 18.28 10.48
N THR A 133 -5.64 18.28 9.15
CA THR A 133 -6.62 17.59 8.30
C THR A 133 -6.33 16.09 8.27
N PRO A 134 -7.30 15.21 8.60
CA PRO A 134 -7.13 13.77 8.51
C PRO A 134 -7.22 13.27 7.06
N TYR A 135 -6.25 12.45 6.66
CA TYR A 135 -6.24 11.67 5.42
C TYR A 135 -6.25 10.19 5.81
N ALA A 136 -7.39 9.50 5.65
CA ALA A 136 -7.55 8.14 6.15
C ALA A 136 -7.32 7.11 5.04
N THR A 137 -6.40 6.19 5.28
CA THR A 137 -6.18 5.01 4.43
C THR A 137 -6.95 3.82 4.99
N LEU A 138 -7.81 3.20 4.19
CA LEU A 138 -8.64 2.07 4.61
C LEU A 138 -7.82 0.79 4.75
N PHE A 139 -6.90 0.52 3.81
CA PHE A 139 -6.07 -0.68 3.86
C PHE A 139 -4.58 -0.36 3.74
N HIS A 140 -3.83 -0.78 4.75
CA HIS A 140 -2.37 -0.78 4.73
C HIS A 140 -1.82 -2.13 5.18
N TRP A 141 -2.12 -3.15 4.37
CA TRP A 141 -1.57 -4.51 4.45
C TRP A 141 -2.00 -5.32 5.68
N ASP A 142 -2.90 -4.81 6.50
CA ASP A 142 -3.29 -5.37 7.79
C ASP A 142 -4.63 -6.11 7.73
N LEU A 143 -4.78 -6.98 6.72
CA LEU A 143 -5.95 -7.84 6.54
C LEU A 143 -6.26 -8.60 7.84
N PRO A 144 -7.52 -8.64 8.31
CA PRO A 144 -7.90 -9.47 9.46
C PRO A 144 -7.54 -10.94 9.22
N ASN A 145 -6.78 -11.54 10.14
CA ASN A 145 -6.31 -12.93 9.97
C ASN A 145 -7.49 -13.93 9.92
N ALA A 146 -8.65 -13.57 10.49
CA ALA A 146 -9.87 -14.37 10.35
C ALA A 146 -10.28 -14.57 8.88
N LEU A 147 -10.11 -13.57 8.01
CA LEU A 147 -10.42 -13.66 6.58
C LEU A 147 -9.35 -14.45 5.81
N GLU A 148 -8.09 -14.34 6.23
CA GLU A 148 -7.01 -15.18 5.72
C GLU A 148 -7.24 -16.67 6.04
N GLU A 149 -7.71 -16.99 7.25
CA GLU A 149 -8.01 -18.35 7.68
C GLU A 149 -9.31 -18.91 7.07
N ASP A 150 -10.32 -18.06 6.85
CA ASP A 150 -11.61 -18.46 6.26
C ASP A 150 -11.48 -18.81 4.78
N TYR A 151 -10.85 -17.94 3.98
CA TYR A 151 -10.81 -18.08 2.52
C TYR A 151 -9.53 -17.58 1.85
N MET A 152 -8.42 -17.44 2.59
CA MET A 152 -7.13 -16.96 2.07
C MET A 152 -7.15 -15.51 1.61
N GLY A 153 -7.98 -14.67 2.23
CA GLY A 153 -7.90 -13.24 2.08
C GLY A 153 -8.02 -12.78 0.63
N PHE A 154 -7.02 -12.03 0.16
CA PHE A 154 -7.02 -11.46 -1.19
C PHE A 154 -6.83 -12.47 -2.33
N LEU A 155 -6.60 -13.76 -2.04
CA LEU A 155 -6.66 -14.80 -3.07
C LEU A 155 -8.09 -15.18 -3.46
N SER A 156 -9.09 -14.83 -2.64
CA SER A 156 -10.51 -15.05 -2.93
C SER A 156 -11.21 -13.76 -3.31
N GLU A 157 -12.13 -13.84 -4.28
CA GLU A 157 -13.00 -12.73 -4.65
C GLU A 157 -13.95 -12.30 -3.52
N LEU A 158 -14.18 -13.16 -2.52
CA LEU A 158 -15.00 -12.84 -1.35
C LEU A 158 -14.47 -11.63 -0.56
N VAL A 159 -13.14 -11.39 -0.59
CA VAL A 159 -12.52 -10.22 0.05
C VAL A 159 -13.07 -8.90 -0.50
N VAL A 160 -13.54 -8.88 -1.76
CA VAL A 160 -14.06 -7.67 -2.39
C VAL A 160 -15.31 -7.22 -1.67
N VAL A 161 -16.20 -8.16 -1.34
CA VAL A 161 -17.43 -7.89 -0.59
C VAL A 161 -17.08 -7.41 0.83
N ASP A 162 -16.25 -8.17 1.53
CA ASP A 162 -15.92 -7.86 2.93
C ASP A 162 -15.14 -6.54 3.07
N PHE A 163 -14.28 -6.20 2.10
CA PHE A 163 -13.60 -4.89 2.06
C PHE A 163 -14.58 -3.74 1.80
N VAL A 164 -15.55 -3.94 0.91
CA VAL A 164 -16.56 -2.90 0.60
C VAL A 164 -17.47 -2.66 1.80
N ASP A 165 -17.88 -3.71 2.52
CA ASP A 165 -18.64 -3.60 3.76
C ASP A 165 -17.84 -2.86 4.85
N TYR A 166 -16.54 -3.18 4.99
CA TYR A 166 -15.64 -2.45 5.87
C TYR A 166 -15.47 -0.97 5.49
N ALA A 167 -15.31 -0.69 4.20
CA ALA A 167 -15.21 0.67 3.68
C ALA A 167 -16.50 1.45 3.93
N GLU A 168 -17.67 0.83 3.69
CA GLU A 168 -18.98 1.41 3.97
C GLU A 168 -19.10 1.82 5.44
N PHE A 169 -18.73 0.93 6.35
CA PHE A 169 -18.74 1.21 7.78
C PHE A 169 -17.85 2.42 8.11
N CYS A 170 -16.62 2.45 7.60
CA CYS A 170 -15.71 3.58 7.82
C CYS A 170 -16.26 4.90 7.26
N PHE A 171 -16.88 4.88 6.07
CA PHE A 171 -17.49 6.07 5.49
C PHE A 171 -18.66 6.56 6.32
N TRP A 172 -19.51 5.65 6.81
CA TRP A 172 -20.62 5.98 7.68
C TRP A 172 -20.15 6.61 8.99
N GLU A 173 -19.19 5.97 9.66
CA GLU A 173 -18.77 6.33 11.01
C GLU A 173 -17.90 7.58 11.06
N PHE A 174 -17.00 7.75 10.09
CA PHE A 174 -15.97 8.80 10.14
C PHE A 174 -16.11 9.86 9.05
N GLY A 175 -16.93 9.62 8.03
CA GLY A 175 -17.00 10.47 6.82
C GLY A 175 -17.67 11.83 7.04
N ASP A 176 -18.31 12.05 8.19
CA ASP A 176 -18.77 13.38 8.62
C ASP A 176 -17.58 14.34 8.82
N ARG A 177 -16.42 13.81 9.24
CA ARG A 177 -15.18 14.55 9.55
C ARG A 177 -14.02 14.26 8.60
N VAL A 178 -13.88 13.03 8.13
CA VAL A 178 -12.83 12.63 7.19
C VAL A 178 -13.26 12.92 5.75
N LYS A 179 -12.50 13.79 5.07
CA LYS A 179 -12.80 14.24 3.70
C LYS A 179 -11.81 13.76 2.64
N HIS A 180 -10.74 13.07 3.05
CA HIS A 180 -9.74 12.52 2.15
C HIS A 180 -9.55 11.04 2.44
N TRP A 181 -10.10 10.21 1.56
CA TRP A 181 -10.08 8.76 1.68
C TRP A 181 -9.08 8.15 0.71
N ILE A 182 -8.28 7.21 1.20
CA ILE A 182 -7.36 6.41 0.41
C ILE A 182 -7.79 4.96 0.60
N THR A 183 -8.20 4.30 -0.47
CA THR A 183 -8.61 2.89 -0.41
C THR A 183 -7.45 1.98 -0.01
N LEU A 184 -6.39 1.99 -0.82
CA LEU A 184 -5.22 1.13 -0.65
C LEU A 184 -3.93 1.96 -0.61
N ASN A 185 -2.99 1.54 0.23
CA ASN A 185 -1.59 1.98 0.14
C ASN A 185 -0.72 0.87 -0.46
N GLU A 186 0.09 1.21 -1.46
CA GLU A 186 1.13 0.36 -2.04
C GLU A 186 0.67 -1.08 -2.35
N PRO A 187 -0.37 -1.24 -3.17
CA PRO A 187 -0.91 -2.56 -3.47
C PRO A 187 0.07 -3.43 -4.27
N TYR A 188 1.00 -2.84 -5.04
CA TYR A 188 2.11 -3.58 -5.65
C TYR A 188 2.98 -4.24 -4.59
N THR A 189 3.44 -3.47 -3.58
CA THR A 189 4.32 -4.01 -2.54
C THR A 189 3.64 -5.15 -1.81
N PHE A 190 2.35 -5.00 -1.49
CA PHE A 190 1.57 -6.06 -0.86
C PHE A 190 1.49 -7.33 -1.72
N ALA A 191 1.11 -7.21 -3.00
CA ALA A 191 0.98 -8.35 -3.90
C ALA A 191 2.34 -9.03 -4.18
N ALA A 192 3.37 -8.26 -4.48
CA ALA A 192 4.69 -8.77 -4.81
C ALA A 192 5.40 -9.37 -3.58
N MET A 193 5.48 -8.62 -2.47
CA MET A 193 6.23 -9.06 -1.30
C MET A 193 5.48 -10.13 -0.49
N GLY A 194 4.14 -10.12 -0.52
CA GLY A 194 3.32 -11.10 0.20
C GLY A 194 3.15 -12.44 -0.53
N TYR A 195 3.18 -12.45 -1.87
CA TYR A 195 2.77 -13.62 -2.67
C TYR A 195 3.75 -14.03 -3.78
N ALA A 196 4.67 -13.15 -4.20
CA ALA A 196 5.71 -13.50 -5.17
C ALA A 196 7.00 -13.85 -4.45
N TYR A 197 7.50 -12.89 -3.67
CA TYR A 197 8.73 -13.03 -2.89
C TYR A 197 8.48 -13.73 -1.55
N GLY A 198 7.29 -13.55 -0.97
CA GLY A 198 6.92 -14.14 0.32
C GLY A 198 7.74 -13.62 1.49
N THR A 199 8.33 -12.44 1.38
CA THR A 199 9.13 -11.78 2.44
C THR A 199 8.27 -10.95 3.39
N MET A 200 7.00 -10.71 3.06
CA MET A 200 6.01 -10.01 3.89
C MET A 200 4.77 -10.89 4.11
N ALA A 201 3.94 -10.55 5.10
CA ALA A 201 2.70 -11.27 5.38
C ALA A 201 1.78 -11.34 4.13
N PRO A 202 1.12 -12.47 3.84
CA PRO A 202 1.08 -13.72 4.63
C PRO A 202 2.27 -14.67 4.43
N GLY A 203 3.29 -14.28 3.66
CA GLY A 203 4.54 -15.03 3.52
C GLY A 203 4.48 -16.15 2.49
N ARG A 204 3.69 -15.98 1.43
CA ARG A 204 3.43 -16.98 0.39
C ARG A 204 4.29 -16.73 -0.85
N GLY A 205 4.52 -17.79 -1.63
CA GLY A 205 5.47 -17.78 -2.72
C GLY A 205 6.89 -17.93 -2.20
N GLY A 206 7.83 -17.20 -2.80
CA GLY A 206 9.22 -17.27 -2.40
C GLY A 206 9.88 -18.60 -2.77
N GLY A 207 10.55 -19.23 -1.82
CA GLY A 207 11.32 -20.44 -2.03
C GLY A 207 12.01 -20.91 -0.75
N ASP A 208 13.03 -21.76 -0.90
CA ASP A 208 13.90 -22.08 0.24
C ASP A 208 14.67 -20.84 0.72
N THR A 209 15.29 -20.99 1.88
CA THR A 209 16.20 -20.00 2.49
C THR A 209 17.20 -19.40 1.49
N GLU A 210 17.78 -20.20 0.58
CA GLU A 210 18.73 -19.70 -0.42
C GLU A 210 18.07 -18.77 -1.43
N THR A 211 16.91 -19.18 -1.96
CA THR A 211 16.08 -18.34 -2.83
C THR A 211 15.70 -17.04 -2.14
N GLN A 212 15.29 -17.11 -0.87
CA GLN A 212 14.98 -15.94 -0.06
C GLN A 212 16.19 -15.02 0.11
N GLN A 213 17.39 -15.54 0.37
CA GLN A 213 18.59 -14.70 0.43
C GLN A 213 18.89 -14.02 -0.89
N ALA A 214 18.73 -14.70 -2.02
CA ALA A 214 18.94 -14.11 -3.33
C ALA A 214 17.96 -12.96 -3.62
N ILE A 215 16.67 -13.13 -3.27
CA ILE A 215 15.65 -12.08 -3.37
C ILE A 215 16.02 -10.88 -2.50
N LEU A 216 16.48 -11.12 -1.27
CA LEU A 216 16.85 -10.05 -0.35
C LEU A 216 18.10 -9.30 -0.80
N ALA A 217 19.05 -9.99 -1.44
CA ALA A 217 20.27 -9.43 -1.98
C ALA A 217 20.05 -8.62 -3.27
N SER A 218 18.98 -8.89 -4.04
CA SER A 218 18.73 -8.22 -5.32
C SER A 218 18.32 -6.75 -5.20
N GLY A 219 18.10 -6.23 -3.99
CA GLY A 219 17.78 -4.83 -3.77
C GLY A 219 16.34 -4.43 -4.10
N ASN A 220 15.49 -5.37 -4.55
CA ASN A 220 14.06 -5.16 -4.83
C ASN A 220 13.19 -4.89 -3.59
N ASN A 221 13.81 -4.78 -2.41
CA ASN A 221 13.12 -4.35 -1.21
C ASN A 221 13.33 -2.86 -1.01
N LEU A 222 12.25 -2.08 -1.14
CA LEU A 222 12.10 -0.65 -0.84
C LEU A 222 12.86 -0.23 0.45
N GLY A 223 14.18 -0.03 0.35
CA GLY A 223 15.05 0.44 1.43
C GLY A 223 15.56 -0.59 2.45
N THR A 224 15.21 -1.88 2.39
CA THR A 224 15.73 -2.87 3.37
C THR A 224 17.04 -3.50 2.88
N ARG A 225 18.10 -2.70 2.75
CA ARG A 225 19.46 -3.25 2.59
C ARG A 225 19.78 -4.11 3.81
N ASN A 226 19.86 -5.44 3.64
CA ASN A 226 20.38 -6.43 4.59
C ASN A 226 19.59 -6.72 5.88
N ARG A 227 18.24 -6.59 5.92
CA ARG A 227 17.51 -6.66 7.21
C ARG A 227 16.36 -7.67 7.34
N ALA A 228 15.93 -8.36 6.31
CA ALA A 228 15.02 -9.50 6.50
C ALA A 228 15.85 -10.76 6.73
N ARG A 229 15.49 -11.54 7.75
CA ARG A 229 16.06 -12.88 7.95
C ARG A 229 15.13 -13.87 7.25
N THR A 230 15.71 -14.97 6.79
CA THR A 230 15.01 -15.94 5.96
C THR A 230 14.15 -16.86 6.81
N PHE A 231 12.96 -17.17 6.32
CA PHE A 231 12.18 -18.31 6.76
C PHE A 231 11.86 -19.17 5.53
N ASP A 232 11.66 -20.47 5.75
CA ASP A 232 11.38 -21.41 4.65
C ASP A 232 9.88 -21.41 4.34
N ASN A 233 9.52 -20.85 3.19
CA ASN A 233 8.16 -20.92 2.63
C ASN A 233 8.09 -21.76 1.36
N LYS A 234 9.07 -22.66 1.16
CA LYS A 234 9.12 -23.54 -0.01
C LYS A 234 7.84 -24.37 -0.13
N GLY A 235 7.21 -24.28 -1.30
CA GLY A 235 5.98 -25.01 -1.60
C GLY A 235 4.70 -24.39 -1.00
N VAL A 236 4.79 -23.22 -0.36
CA VAL A 236 3.62 -22.49 0.12
C VAL A 236 3.21 -21.45 -0.91
N GLY A 237 2.11 -21.70 -1.62
CA GLY A 237 1.58 -20.81 -2.65
C GLY A 237 2.32 -20.88 -3.99
N ASN A 238 1.88 -20.06 -4.95
CA ASN A 238 2.42 -20.05 -6.31
C ASN A 238 2.79 -18.62 -6.75
N PRO A 239 4.08 -18.26 -6.79
CA PRO A 239 4.53 -16.91 -7.10
C PRO A 239 4.27 -16.51 -8.56
N ALA A 240 3.96 -17.47 -9.45
CA ALA A 240 3.65 -17.20 -10.84
C ALA A 240 2.17 -16.81 -11.07
N THR A 241 1.27 -17.03 -10.10
CA THR A 241 -0.18 -16.82 -10.25
C THR A 241 -0.83 -16.03 -9.11
N GLU A 242 -0.43 -16.27 -7.86
CA GLU A 242 -1.03 -15.65 -6.68
C GLU A 242 -0.93 -14.11 -6.67
N PRO A 243 0.22 -13.48 -7.01
CA PRO A 243 0.33 -12.02 -7.05
C PRO A 243 -0.67 -11.35 -8.00
N TYR A 244 -0.93 -11.98 -9.16
CA TYR A 244 -1.89 -11.48 -10.15
C TYR A 244 -3.33 -11.60 -9.67
N THR A 245 -3.66 -12.70 -9.00
CA THR A 245 -4.98 -12.89 -8.37
C THR A 245 -5.22 -11.84 -7.27
N VAL A 246 -4.22 -11.64 -6.41
CA VAL A 246 -4.27 -10.64 -5.32
C VAL A 246 -4.39 -9.23 -5.87
N ALA A 247 -3.58 -8.87 -6.86
CA ALA A 247 -3.63 -7.54 -7.48
C ALA A 247 -4.99 -7.28 -8.16
N HIS A 248 -5.56 -8.30 -8.80
CA HIS A 248 -6.88 -8.21 -9.41
C HIS A 248 -7.97 -7.94 -8.35
N ASN A 249 -7.99 -8.72 -7.26
CA ASN A 249 -8.97 -8.53 -6.19
C ASN A 249 -8.79 -7.19 -5.47
N LEU A 250 -7.55 -6.72 -5.26
CA LEU A 250 -7.28 -5.38 -4.74
C LEU A 250 -7.86 -4.28 -5.64
N LEU A 251 -7.69 -4.38 -6.96
CA LEU A 251 -8.24 -3.43 -7.91
C LEU A 251 -9.77 -3.41 -7.87
N LEU A 252 -10.42 -4.59 -7.76
CA LEU A 252 -11.87 -4.68 -7.62
C LEU A 252 -12.36 -4.11 -6.28
N SER A 253 -11.70 -4.45 -5.17
CA SER A 253 -11.96 -3.88 -3.84
C SER A 253 -11.89 -2.35 -3.87
N HIS A 254 -10.84 -1.79 -4.49
CA HIS A 254 -10.68 -0.36 -4.69
C HIS A 254 -11.86 0.24 -5.49
N ALA A 255 -12.14 -0.31 -6.67
CA ALA A 255 -13.10 0.28 -7.59
C ALA A 255 -14.55 0.20 -7.05
N HIS A 256 -14.90 -0.91 -6.39
CA HIS A 256 -16.19 -1.03 -5.71
C HIS A 256 -16.32 -0.06 -4.53
N ALA A 257 -15.29 0.11 -3.69
CA ALA A 257 -15.33 1.07 -2.58
C ALA A 257 -15.45 2.52 -3.08
N VAL A 258 -14.79 2.86 -4.19
CA VAL A 258 -14.90 4.18 -4.82
C VAL A 258 -16.31 4.41 -5.37
N ARG A 259 -16.88 3.43 -6.09
CA ARG A 259 -18.26 3.50 -6.59
C ARG A 259 -19.24 3.69 -5.43
N LEU A 260 -19.12 2.88 -4.38
CA LEU A 260 -19.92 2.99 -3.16
C LEU A 260 -19.84 4.41 -2.56
N TYR A 261 -18.63 4.94 -2.37
CA TYR A 261 -18.43 6.28 -1.82
C TYR A 261 -19.11 7.35 -2.67
N ARG A 262 -18.91 7.31 -3.99
CA ARG A 262 -19.49 8.27 -4.95
C ARG A 262 -21.01 8.22 -4.95
N ASP A 263 -21.59 7.02 -4.94
CA ASP A 263 -23.02 6.84 -5.08
C ASP A 263 -23.80 7.15 -3.79
N ARG A 264 -23.20 6.91 -2.62
CA ARG A 264 -23.94 6.96 -1.34
C ARG A 264 -23.46 8.03 -0.36
N PHE A 265 -22.21 8.45 -0.44
CA PHE A 265 -21.59 9.28 0.60
C PHE A 265 -21.11 10.63 0.09
N LYS A 266 -20.58 10.71 -1.14
CA LYS A 266 -19.90 11.89 -1.68
C LYS A 266 -20.77 13.15 -1.66
N GLU A 267 -22.03 13.06 -2.06
CA GLU A 267 -22.94 14.21 -2.07
C GLU A 267 -23.18 14.78 -0.67
N SER A 268 -23.41 13.91 0.32
CA SER A 268 -23.70 14.33 1.70
C SER A 268 -22.46 14.72 2.50
N GLN A 269 -21.32 14.09 2.22
CA GLN A 269 -20.09 14.27 2.99
C GLN A 269 -19.11 15.25 2.35
N GLY A 270 -19.16 15.47 1.03
CA GLY A 270 -18.30 16.41 0.31
C GLY A 270 -16.81 16.07 0.31
N GLY A 271 -16.44 14.80 0.51
CA GLY A 271 -15.05 14.34 0.46
C GLY A 271 -14.60 13.84 -0.91
N VAL A 272 -13.33 13.46 -0.97
CA VAL A 272 -12.66 12.88 -2.14
C VAL A 272 -12.07 11.53 -1.79
N ILE A 273 -12.03 10.62 -2.77
CA ILE A 273 -11.49 9.27 -2.59
C ILE A 273 -10.47 8.93 -3.68
N GLY A 274 -9.39 8.28 -3.29
CA GLY A 274 -8.31 7.89 -4.18
C GLY A 274 -7.58 6.63 -3.74
N ILE A 275 -6.35 6.51 -4.22
CA ILE A 275 -5.44 5.41 -3.97
C ILE A 275 -4.00 5.96 -3.87
N THR A 276 -3.14 5.28 -3.12
CA THR A 276 -1.72 5.61 -3.05
C THR A 276 -0.89 4.47 -3.62
N LEU A 277 -0.16 4.75 -4.69
CA LEU A 277 0.69 3.79 -5.39
C LEU A 277 2.17 4.06 -5.05
N ASN A 278 2.96 3.01 -4.81
CA ASN A 278 4.41 3.14 -4.83
C ASN A 278 4.91 3.16 -6.27
N THR A 279 6.00 3.88 -6.48
CA THR A 279 6.71 3.88 -7.75
C THR A 279 8.20 4.06 -7.51
N GLU A 280 8.98 3.58 -8.46
CA GLU A 280 10.41 3.79 -8.54
C GLU A 280 10.69 4.40 -9.91
N PHE A 281 11.68 5.29 -9.97
CA PHE A 281 12.12 5.80 -11.25
C PHE A 281 13.12 4.83 -11.88
N PHE A 282 12.83 4.35 -13.09
CA PHE A 282 13.73 3.48 -13.83
C PHE A 282 14.46 4.28 -14.91
N GLU A 283 15.78 4.39 -14.75
CA GLU A 283 16.68 4.94 -15.77
C GLU A 283 17.25 3.79 -16.62
N PRO A 284 17.29 3.88 -17.95
CA PRO A 284 17.97 2.87 -18.78
C PRO A 284 19.45 2.77 -18.38
N LEU A 285 19.98 1.56 -18.23
CA LEU A 285 21.40 1.35 -17.90
C LEU A 285 22.32 1.96 -18.97
N ASP A 286 22.04 1.66 -20.25
CA ASP A 286 22.57 2.40 -21.40
C ASP A 286 21.45 3.25 -22.04
N PRO A 287 21.50 4.60 -21.91
CA PRO A 287 20.48 5.49 -22.48
C PRO A 287 20.49 5.53 -24.02
N THR A 288 21.45 4.90 -24.69
CA THR A 288 21.47 4.73 -26.15
C THR A 288 20.87 3.41 -26.61
N SER A 289 20.80 2.40 -25.75
CA SER A 289 20.22 1.09 -26.02
C SER A 289 18.68 1.15 -26.04
N GLN A 290 18.06 0.61 -27.09
CA GLN A 290 16.60 0.48 -27.12
C GLN A 290 16.10 -0.58 -26.13
N ASP A 291 16.86 -1.66 -25.96
CA ASP A 291 16.49 -2.76 -25.06
C ASP A 291 16.45 -2.30 -23.58
N ASP A 292 17.37 -1.42 -23.19
CA ASP A 292 17.39 -0.85 -21.83
C ASP A 292 16.29 0.18 -21.61
N LYS A 293 15.93 0.96 -22.65
CA LYS A 293 14.76 1.84 -22.61
C LYS A 293 13.48 1.04 -22.45
N ASP A 294 13.34 -0.04 -23.19
CA ASP A 294 12.19 -0.92 -23.09
C ASP A 294 12.17 -1.63 -21.73
N ALA A 295 13.33 -2.00 -21.17
CA ALA A 295 13.43 -2.54 -19.81
C ALA A 295 13.00 -1.52 -18.74
N ALA A 296 13.42 -0.26 -18.86
CA ALA A 296 13.00 0.81 -17.95
C ALA A 296 11.48 1.03 -18.01
N ASN A 297 10.90 1.10 -19.22
CA ASN A 297 9.45 1.22 -19.40
C ASN A 297 8.70 0.02 -18.80
N ARG A 298 9.18 -1.21 -19.04
CA ARG A 298 8.59 -2.42 -18.42
C ARG A 298 8.69 -2.39 -16.90
N GLY A 299 9.78 -1.88 -16.31
CA GLY A 299 9.90 -1.71 -14.86
C GLY A 299 8.81 -0.81 -14.30
N ILE A 300 8.55 0.32 -14.94
CA ILE A 300 7.45 1.23 -14.56
C ILE A 300 6.09 0.53 -14.72
N ASP A 301 5.86 -0.18 -15.82
CA ASP A 301 4.60 -0.88 -16.07
C ASP A 301 4.32 -1.97 -15.03
N PHE A 302 5.31 -2.76 -14.65
CA PHE A 302 5.15 -3.86 -13.69
C PHE A 302 5.07 -3.41 -12.22
N ILE A 303 5.34 -2.13 -11.92
CA ILE A 303 5.18 -1.56 -10.57
C ILE A 303 4.01 -0.58 -10.52
N PHE A 304 4.16 0.56 -11.18
CA PHE A 304 3.18 1.64 -11.15
C PHE A 304 2.03 1.37 -12.13
N GLY A 305 2.35 0.97 -13.37
CA GLY A 305 1.36 0.72 -14.42
C GLY A 305 0.37 -0.39 -14.08
N TRP A 306 0.81 -1.42 -13.35
CA TRP A 306 0.00 -2.57 -12.95
C TRP A 306 -1.28 -2.16 -12.22
N PHE A 307 -1.22 -1.11 -11.40
CA PHE A 307 -2.38 -0.57 -10.70
C PHE A 307 -2.91 0.72 -11.33
N MET A 308 -2.03 1.59 -11.84
CA MET A 308 -2.44 2.87 -12.42
C MET A 308 -3.24 2.69 -13.70
N GLN A 309 -2.82 1.79 -14.60
CA GLN A 309 -3.48 1.69 -15.90
C GLN A 309 -4.90 1.11 -15.80
N PRO A 310 -5.17 0.07 -14.99
CA PRO A 310 -6.54 -0.40 -14.76
C PRO A 310 -7.48 0.69 -14.24
N ILE A 311 -7.06 1.49 -13.25
CA ILE A 311 -7.93 2.56 -12.72
C ILE A 311 -8.03 3.78 -13.66
N PHE A 312 -7.18 3.87 -14.68
CA PHE A 312 -7.23 4.94 -15.68
C PHE A 312 -8.10 4.58 -16.89
N ASN A 313 -7.95 3.37 -17.43
CA ASN A 313 -8.61 2.95 -18.67
C ASN A 313 -9.17 1.51 -18.67
N GLY A 314 -9.21 0.85 -17.50
CA GLY A 314 -9.76 -0.49 -17.32
C GLY A 314 -8.90 -1.62 -17.89
N LYS A 315 -7.64 -1.37 -18.25
CA LYS A 315 -6.74 -2.38 -18.82
C LYS A 315 -5.42 -2.44 -18.08
N TYR A 316 -4.86 -3.65 -17.97
CA TYR A 316 -3.45 -3.79 -17.60
C TYR A 316 -2.54 -3.21 -18.68
N PRO A 317 -1.28 -2.83 -18.34
CA PRO A 317 -0.28 -2.44 -19.33
C PRO A 317 -0.07 -3.51 -20.40
N GLN A 318 0.15 -3.08 -21.65
CA GLN A 318 0.35 -4.00 -22.76
C GLN A 318 1.59 -4.88 -22.53
N SER A 319 2.66 -4.29 -21.97
CA SER A 319 3.86 -5.05 -21.61
C SER A 319 3.57 -6.18 -20.61
N MET A 320 2.64 -6.00 -19.67
CA MET A 320 2.23 -7.06 -18.77
C MET A 320 1.44 -8.14 -19.51
N ILE A 321 0.50 -7.75 -20.38
CA ILE A 321 -0.30 -8.70 -21.18
C ILE A 321 0.63 -9.57 -22.05
N ASP A 322 1.65 -8.96 -22.65
CA ASP A 322 2.58 -9.66 -23.54
C ASP A 322 3.56 -10.60 -22.79
N ASN A 323 3.90 -10.29 -21.54
CA ASN A 323 4.91 -11.02 -20.77
C ASN A 323 4.32 -11.96 -19.70
N VAL A 324 3.04 -11.81 -19.35
CA VAL A 324 2.33 -12.66 -18.38
C VAL A 324 1.42 -13.62 -19.13
N THR A 325 2.03 -14.66 -19.71
CA THR A 325 1.39 -15.67 -20.55
C THR A 325 0.61 -16.72 -19.76
N ASP A 326 -0.04 -17.64 -20.48
CA ASP A 326 -0.67 -18.86 -19.95
C ASP A 326 -1.88 -18.60 -19.04
N GLY A 327 -2.59 -17.48 -19.29
CA GLY A 327 -3.79 -17.11 -18.54
C GLY A 327 -3.52 -16.72 -17.08
N ARG A 328 -2.26 -16.43 -16.73
CA ARG A 328 -1.86 -16.07 -15.36
C ARG A 328 -2.29 -14.68 -14.94
N LEU A 329 -2.45 -13.76 -15.89
CA LEU A 329 -3.01 -12.43 -15.68
C LEU A 329 -4.54 -12.51 -15.85
N PRO A 330 -5.34 -12.27 -14.80
CA PRO A 330 -6.80 -12.31 -14.93
C PRO A 330 -7.32 -11.24 -15.90
N GLU A 331 -8.45 -11.50 -16.55
CA GLU A 331 -9.10 -10.53 -17.43
C GLU A 331 -10.21 -9.78 -16.69
N PHE A 332 -10.42 -8.52 -17.04
CA PHE A 332 -11.57 -7.76 -16.56
C PHE A 332 -12.77 -7.97 -17.49
N THR A 333 -13.92 -8.28 -16.91
CA THR A 333 -15.21 -8.22 -17.62
C THR A 333 -15.55 -6.77 -17.99
N GLU A 334 -16.45 -6.57 -18.97
CA GLU A 334 -16.89 -5.23 -19.38
C GLU A 334 -17.40 -4.38 -18.20
N LYS A 335 -18.12 -5.00 -17.26
CA LYS A 335 -18.61 -4.33 -16.03
C LYS A 335 -17.47 -3.91 -15.11
N GLN A 336 -16.43 -4.73 -14.98
CA GLN A 336 -15.26 -4.40 -14.18
C GLN A 336 -14.43 -3.28 -14.84
N ILE A 337 -14.30 -3.29 -16.17
CA ILE A 337 -13.65 -2.21 -16.94
C ILE A 337 -14.38 -0.88 -16.68
N GLU A 338 -15.70 -0.87 -16.75
CA GLU A 338 -16.52 0.32 -16.46
C GLU A 338 -16.35 0.78 -15.00
N LEU A 339 -16.28 -0.16 -14.06
CA LEU A 339 -16.11 0.13 -12.65
C LEU A 339 -14.74 0.75 -12.34
N LEU A 340 -13.68 0.23 -12.95
CA LEU A 340 -12.29 0.66 -12.74
C LEU A 340 -11.98 1.99 -13.41
N THR A 341 -12.50 2.23 -14.61
CA THR A 341 -12.12 3.40 -15.41
C THR A 341 -12.46 4.70 -14.69
N GLY A 342 -11.43 5.48 -14.32
CA GLY A 342 -11.58 6.74 -13.61
C GLY A 342 -12.00 6.59 -12.15
N SER A 343 -11.70 5.47 -11.50
CA SER A 343 -12.08 5.17 -10.11
C SER A 343 -11.23 5.93 -9.06
N PHE A 344 -10.89 7.19 -9.29
CA PHE A 344 -10.19 8.02 -8.30
C PHE A 344 -10.50 9.51 -8.51
N ASP A 345 -10.48 10.29 -7.43
CA ASP A 345 -10.56 11.75 -7.45
C ASP A 345 -9.15 12.39 -7.32
N PHE A 346 -8.20 11.66 -6.73
CA PHE A 346 -6.80 12.03 -6.59
C PHE A 346 -5.91 10.78 -6.57
N LEU A 347 -4.63 10.97 -6.84
CA LEU A 347 -3.60 9.92 -6.79
C LEU A 347 -2.51 10.31 -5.79
N GLY A 348 -2.21 9.42 -4.85
CA GLY A 348 -1.01 9.50 -4.02
C GLY A 348 0.14 8.73 -4.65
N LEU A 349 1.36 9.26 -4.56
CA LEU A 349 2.58 8.58 -4.99
C LEU A 349 3.55 8.46 -3.81
N ASN A 350 3.91 7.24 -3.46
CA ASN A 350 5.03 6.97 -2.56
C ASN A 350 6.29 6.80 -3.40
N TYR A 351 7.25 7.69 -3.22
CA TYR A 351 8.52 7.69 -3.96
C TYR A 351 9.69 7.72 -2.98
N TYR A 352 10.63 6.81 -3.16
CA TYR A 352 11.81 6.68 -2.29
C TYR A 352 13.13 6.67 -3.05
N THR A 353 13.18 6.02 -4.21
CA THR A 353 14.43 5.75 -4.92
C THR A 353 14.25 5.58 -6.43
N ALA A 354 15.38 5.37 -7.11
CA ALA A 354 15.49 5.11 -8.53
C ALA A 354 16.43 3.92 -8.78
N GLN A 355 16.24 3.24 -9.90
CA GLN A 355 17.05 2.09 -10.32
C GLN A 355 17.50 2.24 -11.77
N TYR A 356 18.64 1.61 -12.11
CA TYR A 356 18.99 1.35 -13.51
C TYR A 356 18.30 0.08 -14.00
N ALA A 357 17.78 0.09 -15.22
CA ALA A 357 17.12 -1.05 -15.84
C ALA A 357 17.86 -1.53 -17.09
N THR A 358 17.97 -2.84 -17.23
CA THR A 358 18.53 -3.52 -18.40
C THR A 358 17.83 -4.86 -18.62
N THR A 359 18.15 -5.59 -19.69
CA THR A 359 17.54 -6.90 -19.93
C THR A 359 18.08 -7.97 -18.97
N ALA A 360 17.24 -8.96 -18.65
CA ALA A 360 17.66 -10.10 -17.82
C ALA A 360 18.87 -10.86 -18.43
N ALA A 361 18.95 -10.95 -19.75
CA ALA A 361 20.07 -11.57 -20.45
C ALA A 361 21.40 -10.84 -20.17
N GLN A 362 21.39 -9.50 -20.17
CA GLN A 362 22.57 -8.69 -19.85
C GLN A 362 22.99 -8.85 -18.38
N LEU A 363 22.04 -8.90 -17.44
CA LEU A 363 22.31 -9.16 -16.03
C LEU A 363 22.96 -10.53 -15.81
N MET A 364 22.45 -11.58 -16.46
CA MET A 364 22.99 -12.94 -16.36
C MET A 364 24.34 -13.13 -17.06
N SER A 365 24.69 -12.25 -18.00
CA SER A 365 25.96 -12.29 -18.73
C SER A 365 27.09 -11.49 -18.08
N SER A 366 26.77 -10.65 -17.10
CA SER A 366 27.75 -9.84 -16.38
C SER A 366 28.40 -10.68 -15.27
N PRO A 367 29.73 -10.88 -15.26
CA PRO A 367 30.39 -11.55 -14.15
C PRO A 367 30.24 -10.67 -12.90
N THR A 368 29.73 -11.27 -11.81
CA THR A 368 29.60 -10.68 -10.47
C THR A 368 30.91 -10.14 -9.92
#